data_AF-A0A3M2BJN6-F1
#
_entry.id   AF-A0A3M2BJN6-F1
#
_cell.length_a   1.000
_cell.length_b   1.000
_cell.length_c   1.000
_cell.angle_alpha   90.00
_cell.angle_beta   90.00
_cell.angle_gamma   90.00
#
_symmetry.space_group_name_H-M   'P 1'
#
loop_
_entity.id
_entity.type
_entity.pdbx_description
1 polymer ?
#
loop_
_entity_poly.entity_id
_entity_poly.type
_entity_poly.pdbx_seq_one_letter_code
_entity_poly.pdbx_strand_id
1 'polypeptide(L)'
;MAGEAIDVLGTYTSALAAATVTAGGFSGQSATISNTVGVTNAQYVLLDLKLKVSGVNVPTQGVTIDVYRRPSDGTDTAPAPSAGYKQQYVGSFTLDAALGSYYLYNVPKGDPNDTFYLVNNESTNSLDLELLMRPRSMKAA
;
A
#
# COMPACT_ATOMS: atom_id res chain seq x y z
N MET A 1 12.47 -28.87 -19.99
CA MET A 1 11.64 -27.79 -19.43
C MET A 1 12.33 -26.48 -19.82
N ALA A 2 11.77 -25.73 -20.77
CA ALA A 2 12.31 -24.45 -21.23
C ALA A 2 11.10 -23.51 -21.44
N GLY A 3 11.05 -22.40 -20.71
CA GLY A 3 10.00 -21.37 -20.88
C GLY A 3 9.06 -21.10 -19.70
N GLU A 4 9.41 -21.48 -18.46
CA GLU A 4 8.63 -21.05 -17.29
C GLU A 4 8.90 -19.57 -16.96
N ALA A 5 7.86 -18.80 -16.66
CA ALA A 5 8.00 -17.42 -16.21
C ALA A 5 8.59 -17.40 -14.79
N ILE A 6 9.66 -16.63 -14.59
CA ILE A 6 10.29 -16.46 -13.27
C ILE A 6 9.85 -15.13 -12.67
N ASP A 7 9.37 -15.16 -11.42
CA ASP A 7 9.07 -13.96 -10.64
C ASP A 7 10.37 -13.20 -10.31
N VAL A 8 10.45 -11.96 -10.76
CA VAL A 8 11.50 -11.00 -10.40
C VAL A 8 10.94 -10.03 -9.38
N LEU A 9 11.47 -10.08 -8.17
CA LEU A 9 11.06 -9.23 -7.05
C LEU A 9 12.06 -8.10 -6.87
N GLY A 10 11.55 -6.87 -6.76
CA GLY A 10 12.36 -5.72 -6.35
C GLY A 10 12.53 -5.61 -4.83
N THR A 11 13.16 -4.52 -4.40
CA THR A 11 13.33 -4.18 -2.98
C THR A 11 12.14 -3.40 -2.45
N TYR A 12 11.82 -3.57 -1.18
CA TYR A 12 10.83 -2.71 -0.52
C TYR A 12 11.40 -1.31 -0.31
N THR A 13 10.68 -0.32 -0.81
CA THR A 13 10.97 1.10 -0.63
C THR A 13 9.79 1.77 0.08
N SER A 14 10.07 2.74 0.95
CA SER A 14 9.03 3.47 1.68
C SER A 14 8.19 4.31 0.71
N ALA A 15 6.89 4.01 0.66
CA ALA A 15 5.88 4.77 -0.09
C ALA A 15 5.28 5.88 0.79
N LEU A 16 5.04 5.55 2.05
CA LEU A 16 4.52 6.46 3.06
C LEU A 16 5.38 6.27 4.30
N ALA A 17 6.07 7.33 4.71
CA ALA A 17 6.85 7.34 5.95
C ALA A 17 5.95 7.10 7.16
N ALA A 18 6.52 6.53 8.23
CA ALA A 18 5.79 6.25 9.47
C ALA A 18 5.09 7.52 9.99
N ALA A 19 3.77 7.42 10.16
CA ALA A 19 2.95 8.50 10.70
C ALA A 19 1.81 7.94 11.55
N THR A 20 1.43 8.67 12.59
CA THR A 20 0.29 8.31 13.44
C THR A 20 -1.01 8.51 12.67
N VAL A 21 -1.79 7.44 12.52
CA VAL A 21 -3.12 7.45 11.94
C VAL A 21 -4.14 7.16 13.04
N THR A 22 -5.02 8.11 13.29
CA THR A 22 -6.06 8.00 14.32
C THR A 22 -7.04 6.87 14.00
N ALA A 23 -7.68 6.32 15.03
CA ALA A 23 -8.83 5.42 14.86
C ALA A 23 -9.88 6.02 13.92
N GLY A 24 -10.33 5.23 12.94
CA GLY A 24 -11.22 5.66 11.84
C GLY A 24 -10.63 6.68 10.87
N GLY A 25 -9.36 7.05 11.04
CA GLY A 25 -8.68 8.10 10.28
C GLY A 25 -8.01 7.57 9.01
N PHE A 26 -7.76 8.50 8.08
CA PHE A 26 -6.94 8.26 6.90
C PHE A 26 -5.52 8.78 7.13
N SER A 27 -4.55 8.08 6.55
CA SER A 27 -3.18 8.57 6.44
C SER A 27 -3.07 9.79 5.52
N GLY A 28 -1.90 10.42 5.53
CA GLY A 28 -1.49 11.30 4.43
C GLY A 28 -1.30 10.54 3.12
N GLN A 29 -1.07 11.30 2.05
CA GLN A 29 -0.77 10.77 0.71
C GLN A 29 0.59 10.09 0.69
N SER A 30 0.70 8.91 0.07
CA SER A 30 1.99 8.29 -0.24
C SER A 30 2.71 9.02 -1.39
N ALA A 31 4.01 8.77 -1.56
CA ALA A 31 4.69 9.03 -2.81
C ALA A 31 4.02 8.27 -3.98
N THR A 32 4.21 8.76 -5.20
CA THR A 32 3.75 8.08 -6.43
C THR A 32 4.50 6.77 -6.62
N ILE A 33 3.86 5.81 -7.29
CA ILE A 33 4.48 4.51 -7.59
C ILE A 33 5.81 4.66 -8.32
N SER A 34 5.87 5.53 -9.34
CA SER A 34 7.10 5.79 -10.09
C SER A 34 8.24 6.32 -9.21
N ASN A 35 7.93 7.21 -8.26
CA ASN A 35 8.92 7.76 -7.33
C ASN A 35 9.38 6.73 -6.29
N THR A 36 8.54 5.76 -5.93
CA THR A 36 8.90 4.78 -4.90
C THR A 36 9.68 3.59 -5.46
N VAL A 37 9.28 3.04 -6.61
CA VAL A 37 9.86 1.78 -7.13
C VAL A 37 10.40 1.88 -8.55
N GLY A 38 10.42 3.08 -9.14
CA GLY A 38 11.04 3.32 -10.45
C GLY A 38 10.37 2.59 -11.62
N VAL A 39 9.17 2.03 -11.41
CA VAL A 39 8.47 1.25 -12.45
C VAL A 39 7.62 2.16 -13.34
N THR A 40 8.02 2.25 -14.60
CA THR A 40 7.26 2.90 -15.67
C THR A 40 6.20 1.94 -16.24
N ASN A 41 5.56 2.26 -17.36
CA ASN A 41 4.46 1.52 -18.00
C ASN A 41 4.88 0.17 -18.60
N ALA A 42 5.63 -0.65 -17.85
CA ALA A 42 5.86 -2.03 -18.21
C ALA A 42 4.54 -2.81 -18.09
N GLN A 43 4.12 -3.45 -19.17
CA GLN A 43 3.04 -4.42 -19.17
C GLN A 43 3.42 -5.54 -18.17
N TYR A 44 2.53 -5.88 -17.24
CA TYR A 44 2.69 -7.00 -16.28
C TYR A 44 3.52 -6.78 -14.99
N VAL A 45 3.61 -5.55 -14.48
CA VAL A 45 4.12 -5.31 -13.11
C VAL A 45 2.96 -5.38 -12.10
N LEU A 46 3.13 -6.21 -11.07
CA LEU A 46 2.34 -6.18 -9.84
C LEU A 46 3.14 -5.47 -8.74
N LEU A 47 2.46 -5.03 -7.70
CA LEU A 47 3.05 -4.48 -6.50
C LEU A 47 2.83 -5.44 -5.34
N ASP A 48 3.87 -5.63 -4.55
CA ASP A 48 3.73 -6.18 -3.21
C ASP A 48 3.80 -5.03 -2.22
N LEU A 49 2.80 -4.93 -1.35
CA LEU A 49 2.74 -3.93 -0.29
C LEU A 49 3.10 -4.58 1.04
N LYS A 50 3.86 -3.84 1.84
CA LYS A 50 4.21 -4.18 3.21
C LYS A 50 3.79 -3.04 4.11
N LEU A 51 2.88 -3.31 5.02
CA LEU A 51 2.53 -2.42 6.11
C LEU A 51 3.44 -2.72 7.29
N LYS A 52 4.05 -1.69 7.87
CA LYS A 52 4.70 -1.80 9.17
C LYS A 52 3.89 -1.00 10.18
N VAL A 53 3.44 -1.70 11.22
CA VAL A 53 2.70 -1.12 12.35
C VAL A 53 3.66 -1.01 13.52
N SER A 54 3.75 0.20 14.06
CA SER A 54 4.58 0.53 15.23
C SER A 54 3.83 1.50 16.15
N GLY A 55 4.48 1.89 17.25
CA GLY A 55 3.94 2.83 18.22
C GLY A 55 3.79 2.18 19.60
N VAL A 56 2.99 2.82 20.45
CA VAL A 56 2.75 2.38 21.84
C VAL A 56 1.50 1.50 21.97
N ASN A 57 0.54 1.65 21.06
CA ASN A 57 -0.71 0.91 21.10
C ASN A 57 -0.58 -0.38 20.29
N VAL A 58 -0.92 -1.51 20.92
CA VAL A 58 -1.07 -2.78 20.23
C VAL A 58 -2.40 -2.75 19.47
N PRO A 59 -2.44 -3.12 18.18
CA PRO A 59 -3.70 -3.18 17.45
C PRO A 59 -4.64 -4.21 18.04
N THR A 60 -5.93 -4.05 17.79
CA THR A 60 -6.96 -5.01 18.14
C THR A 60 -6.89 -6.20 17.17
N GLN A 61 -7.02 -7.43 17.66
CA GLN A 61 -7.01 -8.61 16.80
C GLN A 61 -8.15 -8.57 15.77
N GLY A 62 -7.85 -8.91 14.53
CA GLY A 62 -8.84 -8.98 13.44
C GLY A 62 -9.25 -7.62 12.88
N VAL A 63 -8.76 -6.51 13.43
CA VAL A 63 -8.92 -5.19 12.83
C VAL A 63 -8.12 -5.09 11.54
N THR A 64 -8.59 -4.22 10.65
CA THR A 64 -8.04 -4.04 9.32
C THR A 64 -7.42 -2.67 9.13
N ILE A 65 -6.35 -2.63 8.34
CA ILE A 65 -5.87 -1.41 7.71
C ILE A 65 -6.17 -1.53 6.22
N ASP A 66 -7.16 -0.79 5.73
CA ASP A 66 -7.48 -0.84 4.30
C ASP A 66 -6.58 0.10 3.52
N VAL A 67 -6.26 -0.33 2.31
CA VAL A 67 -5.49 0.44 1.33
C VAL A 67 -6.44 0.97 0.26
N TYR A 68 -6.43 2.28 0.06
CA TYR A 68 -7.12 2.93 -1.04
C TYR A 68 -6.11 3.53 -2.01
N ARG A 69 -6.40 3.39 -3.30
CA ARG A 69 -5.70 4.07 -4.39
C ARG A 69 -6.41 5.36 -4.75
N ARG A 70 -5.61 6.38 -5.01
CA ARG A 70 -6.02 7.63 -5.62
C ARG A 70 -5.45 7.70 -7.03
N PRO A 71 -6.28 7.47 -8.06
CA PRO A 71 -5.83 7.52 -9.44
C PRO A 71 -5.34 8.91 -9.87
N SER A 72 -4.28 8.93 -10.65
CA SER A 72 -3.76 10.13 -11.33
C SER A 72 -3.18 9.74 -12.68
N ASP A 73 -3.46 10.52 -13.73
CA ASP A 73 -2.79 10.37 -15.04
C ASP A 73 -1.58 11.30 -15.19
N GLY A 74 -1.20 11.98 -14.10
CA GLY A 74 -0.14 12.99 -14.06
C GLY A 74 -0.58 14.40 -14.45
N THR A 75 -1.77 14.56 -15.03
CA THR A 75 -2.37 15.88 -15.35
C THR A 75 -3.59 16.17 -14.49
N ASP A 76 -4.45 15.18 -14.33
CA ASP A 76 -5.64 15.19 -13.49
C ASP A 76 -5.47 14.16 -12.37
N THR A 77 -6.00 14.51 -11.20
CA THR A 77 -5.91 13.65 -10.02
C THR A 77 -7.29 13.57 -9.38
N ALA A 78 -7.75 12.35 -9.11
CA ALA A 78 -9.01 12.13 -8.41
C ALA A 78 -9.02 12.84 -7.03
N PRO A 79 -10.19 13.11 -6.42
CA PRO A 79 -10.22 13.62 -5.05
C PRO A 79 -9.51 12.69 -4.06
N ALA A 80 -8.92 13.27 -3.00
CA ALA A 80 -8.27 12.47 -1.97
C ALA A 80 -9.29 11.62 -1.19
N PRO A 81 -8.98 10.34 -0.89
CA PRO A 81 -9.79 9.55 0.01
C PRO A 81 -9.93 10.20 1.39
N SER A 82 -11.10 10.06 1.98
CA SER A 82 -11.43 10.54 3.33
C SER A 82 -12.53 9.68 3.94
N ALA A 83 -12.88 9.93 5.20
CA ALA A 83 -13.98 9.23 5.87
C ALA A 83 -15.31 9.28 5.10
N GLY A 84 -15.58 10.40 4.40
CA GLY A 84 -16.80 10.57 3.59
C GLY A 84 -16.66 10.11 2.13
N TYR A 85 -15.46 9.78 1.67
CA TYR A 85 -15.22 9.44 0.27
C TYR A 85 -14.10 8.40 0.11
N LYS A 86 -14.47 7.20 -0.34
CA LYS A 86 -13.53 6.09 -0.58
C LYS A 86 -13.36 5.89 -2.09
N GLN A 87 -12.22 6.32 -2.63
CA GLN A 87 -11.95 6.32 -4.08
C GLN A 87 -11.92 4.91 -4.70
N GLN A 88 -10.82 4.18 -4.54
CA GLN A 88 -10.65 2.84 -5.10
C GLN A 88 -10.02 1.95 -4.05
N TYR A 89 -10.76 0.95 -3.59
CA TYR A 89 -10.25 -0.06 -2.66
C TYR A 89 -9.25 -0.98 -3.36
N VAL A 90 -8.12 -1.24 -2.72
CA VAL A 90 -7.03 -2.08 -3.26
C VAL A 90 -6.94 -3.41 -2.52
N GLY A 91 -7.13 -3.38 -1.20
CA GLY A 91 -7.00 -4.53 -0.33
C GLY A 91 -6.89 -4.10 1.11
N SER A 92 -6.64 -5.06 2.00
CA SER A 92 -6.59 -4.82 3.44
C SER A 92 -5.56 -5.69 4.13
N PHE A 93 -4.91 -5.13 5.14
CA PHE A 93 -4.05 -5.87 6.07
C PHE A 93 -4.87 -6.23 7.29
N THR A 94 -5.01 -7.53 7.60
CA THR A 94 -5.61 -7.99 8.85
C THR A 94 -4.55 -8.05 9.93
N LEU A 95 -4.79 -7.36 11.05
CA LEU A 95 -3.89 -7.28 12.18
C LEU A 95 -4.11 -8.44 13.16
N ASP A 96 -3.05 -8.92 13.79
CA ASP A 96 -3.06 -10.06 14.71
C ASP A 96 -2.63 -9.66 16.13
N ALA A 97 -3.20 -8.56 16.64
CA ALA A 97 -2.89 -8.01 17.95
C ALA A 97 -1.39 -7.89 18.28
N ALA A 98 -0.60 -7.52 17.28
CA ALA A 98 0.84 -7.39 17.41
C ALA A 98 1.34 -6.17 16.62
N LEU A 99 2.44 -5.59 17.09
CA LEU A 99 3.24 -4.70 16.25
C LEU A 99 4.08 -5.54 15.30
N GLY A 100 4.37 -5.02 14.11
CA GLY A 100 5.18 -5.77 13.16
C GLY A 100 4.88 -5.44 11.70
N SER A 101 5.21 -6.41 10.85
CA SER A 101 5.05 -6.28 9.40
C SER A 101 3.94 -7.18 8.88
N TYR A 102 3.06 -6.60 8.08
CA TYR A 102 1.95 -7.27 7.40
C TYR A 102 2.13 -7.11 5.89
N TYR A 103 1.64 -8.07 5.12
CA TYR A 103 1.93 -8.15 3.69
C TYR A 103 0.65 -8.33 2.87
N LEU A 104 0.60 -7.62 1.74
CA LEU A 104 -0.43 -7.76 0.72
C LEU A 104 0.28 -7.92 -0.62
N TYR A 105 0.07 -9.07 -1.26
CA TYR A 105 0.77 -9.43 -2.50
C TYR A 105 -0.13 -9.25 -3.71
N ASN A 106 0.50 -9.15 -4.89
CA ASN A 106 -0.19 -9.15 -6.19
C ASN A 106 -1.17 -7.99 -6.40
N VAL A 107 -0.87 -6.82 -5.85
CA VAL A 107 -1.65 -5.60 -6.09
C VAL A 107 -1.41 -5.12 -7.53
N PRO A 108 -2.46 -4.93 -8.36
CA PRO A 108 -2.27 -4.41 -9.73
C PRO A 108 -1.58 -3.05 -9.68
N LYS A 109 -0.52 -2.81 -10.45
CA LYS A 109 0.24 -1.54 -10.37
C LYS A 109 -0.63 -0.30 -10.55
N GLY A 110 -1.51 -0.26 -11.56
CA GLY A 110 -2.21 0.97 -11.95
C GLY A 110 -1.30 1.92 -12.72
N ASP A 111 -1.62 3.22 -12.68
CA ASP A 111 -0.82 4.27 -13.31
C ASP A 111 0.43 4.57 -12.46
N PRO A 112 1.61 4.83 -13.05
CA PRO A 112 2.81 5.25 -12.31
C PRO A 112 2.62 6.46 -11.38
N ASN A 113 1.65 7.34 -11.66
CA ASN A 113 1.37 8.53 -10.86
C ASN A 113 0.37 8.27 -9.71
N ASP A 114 -0.20 7.07 -9.64
CA ASP A 114 -1.14 6.72 -8.57
C ASP A 114 -0.46 6.81 -7.20
N THR A 115 -1.26 7.23 -6.21
CA THR A 115 -0.85 7.28 -4.80
C THR A 115 -1.77 6.43 -3.94
N PHE A 116 -1.30 6.08 -2.75
CA PHE A 116 -2.03 5.25 -1.79
C PHE A 116 -2.32 6.01 -0.51
N TYR A 117 -3.40 5.58 0.13
CA TYR A 117 -3.85 6.03 1.44
C TYR A 117 -4.20 4.80 2.28
N LEU A 118 -3.90 4.86 3.56
CA LEU A 118 -4.28 3.84 4.54
C LEU A 118 -5.44 4.38 5.37
N VAL A 119 -6.43 3.54 5.66
CA VAL A 119 -7.41 3.83 6.71
C VAL A 119 -7.15 2.93 7.89
N ASN A 120 -7.14 3.50 9.09
CA ASN A 120 -7.06 2.73 10.31
C ASN A 120 -8.48 2.40 10.78
N ASN A 121 -8.94 1.15 10.61
CA ASN A 121 -10.27 0.73 11.06
C ASN A 121 -10.33 0.36 12.55
N GLU A 122 -9.31 0.67 13.35
CA GLU A 122 -9.43 0.65 14.81
C GLU A 122 -10.58 1.56 15.26
N SER A 123 -11.26 1.15 16.32
CA SER A 123 -12.32 1.95 16.95
C SER A 123 -11.78 2.96 17.95
N THR A 124 -10.63 2.69 18.58
CA THR A 124 -10.06 3.52 19.66
C THR A 124 -8.59 3.85 19.47
N ASN A 125 -7.81 2.94 18.90
CA ASN A 125 -6.36 3.04 18.91
C ASN A 125 -5.82 3.79 17.69
N SER A 126 -5.05 4.85 17.95
CA SER A 126 -4.16 5.41 16.93
C SER A 126 -2.93 4.52 16.77
N LEU A 127 -2.50 4.29 15.53
CA LEU A 127 -1.37 3.42 15.18
C LEU A 127 -0.36 4.20 14.33
N ASP A 128 0.94 3.94 14.50
CA ASP A 128 1.95 4.46 13.58
C ASP A 128 2.09 3.51 12.41
N LEU A 129 1.72 3.99 11.22
CA LEU A 129 1.67 3.19 10.00
C LEU A 129 2.72 3.68 9.01
N GLU A 130 3.54 2.75 8.52
CA GLU A 130 4.46 2.95 7.40
C GLU A 130 4.08 2.00 6.27
N LEU A 131 3.92 2.53 5.05
CA LEU A 131 3.66 1.71 3.86
C LEU A 131 4.94 1.61 3.04
N LEU A 132 5.38 0.38 2.79
CA LEU A 132 6.44 0.07 1.85
C LEU A 132 5.84 -0.67 0.65
N MET A 133 6.45 -0.48 -0.52
CA MET A 133 6.08 -1.21 -1.73
C MET A 133 7.32 -1.72 -2.45
N ARG A 134 7.15 -2.82 -3.19
CA ARG A 134 8.14 -3.32 -4.16
C ARG A 134 7.44 -3.75 -5.44
N PRO A 135 8.12 -3.70 -6.59
CA PRO A 135 7.59 -4.27 -7.81
C PRO A 135 7.80 -5.77 -7.86
N ARG A 136 6.87 -6.47 -8.51
CA ARG A 136 6.96 -7.87 -8.93
C ARG A 136 6.69 -7.91 -10.42
N SER A 137 7.63 -8.46 -11.20
CA SER A 137 7.46 -8.65 -12.64
C SER A 137 7.76 -10.10 -13.02
N MET A 138 7.23 -10.53 -14.16
CA MET A 138 7.57 -11.83 -14.74
C MET A 138 8.64 -11.64 -15.81
N LYS A 139 9.71 -12.43 -15.75
CA LYS A 139 10.70 -12.52 -16.84
C LYS A 139 10.50 -13.84 -17.57
N ALA A 140 10.39 -13.78 -18.90
CA ALA A 140 10.47 -14.97 -19.74
C ALA A 140 11.89 -15.54 -19.68
N ALA A 141 12.01 -16.86 -19.43
CA ALA A 141 13.28 -17.58 -19.36
C ALA A 141 14.00 -17.62 -20.72
#